data_AF-A0A1Y3BJK6-F1
#
_entry.id   AF-A0A1Y3BJK6-F1
#
_cell.length_a   1.000
_cell.length_b   1.000
_cell.length_c   1.000
_cell.angle_alpha   90.00
_cell.angle_beta   90.00
_cell.angle_gamma   90.00
#
_symmetry.space_group_name_H-M   'P 1'
#
loop_
_entity.id
_entity.type
_entity.pdbx_description
1 polymer ?
#
loop_
_entity_poly.entity_id
_entity_poly.type
_entity_poly.pdbx_seq_one_letter_code
_entity_poly.pdbx_strand_id
1 'polypeptide(L)'
;MGPPDAILGITESYKRDTNPKKVNLGVGAYRNDLGKPHILPSVIKAEEKLSELNLDKEYLPISGLPEFTAAAAKLAFGDKSPVITEKLVNITYFI
;
A
#
# COMPACT_ATOMS: atom_id res chain seq x y z
N MET A 1 13.78 14.49 -19.92
CA MET A 1 13.84 13.56 -18.77
C MET A 1 13.99 14.40 -17.51
N GLY A 2 13.13 14.20 -16.50
CA GLY A 2 13.22 14.91 -15.22
C GLY A 2 14.41 14.41 -14.38
N PRO A 3 14.84 15.17 -13.37
CA PRO A 3 15.92 14.74 -12.49
C PRO A 3 15.56 13.45 -11.74
N PRO A 4 16.53 12.55 -11.48
CA PRO A 4 16.29 11.34 -10.69
C PRO A 4 15.73 11.70 -9.32
N ASP A 5 14.75 10.93 -8.86
CA ASP A 5 14.21 11.07 -7.51
C ASP A 5 15.33 10.87 -6.48
N ALA A 6 15.49 11.86 -5.60
CA ALA A 6 16.59 11.91 -4.64
C ALA A 6 16.61 10.68 -3.70
N ILE A 7 15.47 10.04 -3.46
CA ILE A 7 15.34 8.86 -2.59
C ILE A 7 15.68 7.57 -3.35
N LEU A 8 15.35 7.50 -4.65
CA LEU A 8 15.69 6.34 -5.47
C LEU A 8 17.21 6.19 -5.66
N GLY A 9 17.94 7.29 -5.78
CA GLY A 9 19.41 7.28 -5.89
C GLY A 9 20.12 6.67 -4.67
N ILE A 10 19.55 6.83 -3.47
CA ILE A 10 20.09 6.25 -2.22
C ILE A 10 19.93 4.73 -2.23
N THR A 11 18.80 4.23 -2.72
CA THR A 11 18.55 2.78 -2.82
C THR A 11 19.50 2.11 -3.80
N GLU A 12 19.77 2.74 -4.94
CA GLU A 12 20.73 2.22 -5.91
C GLU A 12 22.15 2.19 -5.35
N SER A 13 22.57 3.26 -4.68
CA SER A 13 23.88 3.33 -4.01
C SER A 13 24.01 2.23 -2.94
N TYR A 14 22.96 2.04 -2.12
CA TYR A 14 22.90 0.94 -1.16
C TYR A 14 23.00 -0.44 -1.84
N LYS A 15 22.35 -0.65 -2.99
CA LYS A 15 22.44 -1.93 -3.72
C LYS A 15 23.85 -2.18 -4.27
N ARG A 16 24.54 -1.15 -4.75
CA ARG A 16 25.90 -1.23 -5.31
C ARG A 16 26.99 -1.39 -4.25
N ASP A 17 26.74 -0.97 -3.01
CA ASP A 17 27.68 -1.13 -1.90
C ASP A 17 27.88 -2.62 -1.55
N THR A 18 29.13 -3.09 -1.51
CA THR A 18 29.49 -4.48 -1.19
C THR A 18 29.79 -4.71 0.29
N ASN A 19 29.76 -3.66 1.12
CA ASN A 19 30.03 -3.76 2.55
C ASN A 19 28.97 -4.65 3.24
N PRO A 20 29.37 -5.74 3.91
CA PRO A 20 28.42 -6.64 4.58
C PRO A 20 27.67 -6.01 5.76
N LYS A 21 28.13 -4.84 6.25
CA LYS A 21 27.50 -4.09 7.35
C LYS A 21 26.69 -2.86 6.88
N LYS A 22 26.39 -2.76 5.58
CA LYS A 22 25.58 -1.65 5.05
C LYS A 22 24.16 -1.65 5.64
N VAL A 23 23.62 -0.45 5.87
CA VAL A 23 22.27 -0.25 6.41
C VAL A 23 21.47 0.65 5.45
N ASN A 24 20.25 0.25 5.10
CA ASN A 24 19.37 1.07 4.26
C ASN A 24 18.42 1.89 5.14
N LEU A 25 18.66 3.20 5.23
CA LEU A 25 17.79 4.18 5.91
C LEU A 25 17.12 5.15 4.91
N GLY A 26 17.23 4.88 3.60
CA GLY A 26 16.72 5.78 2.56
C GLY A 26 15.22 5.60 2.30
N VAL A 27 14.78 4.36 2.15
CA VAL A 27 13.36 4.06 1.84
C VAL A 27 12.61 3.76 3.12
N GLY A 28 11.51 4.48 3.37
CA GLY A 28 10.56 4.21 4.45
C GLY A 28 9.71 2.95 4.22
N ALA A 29 10.36 1.81 4.02
CA ALA A 29 9.71 0.51 3.84
C ALA A 29 9.96 -0.38 5.06
N TYR A 30 8.90 -0.97 5.60
CA TYR A 30 8.98 -1.84 6.77
C TYR A 30 9.81 -3.10 6.46
N ARG A 31 10.73 -3.44 7.37
CA ARG A 31 11.62 -4.59 7.27
C ARG A 31 11.47 -5.47 8.51
N ASN A 32 11.71 -6.77 8.35
CA ASN A 32 11.83 -7.68 9.47
C ASN A 32 13.21 -7.58 10.14
N ASP A 33 13.43 -8.39 11.19
CA ASP A 33 14.70 -8.43 11.94
C ASP A 33 15.93 -8.82 11.10
N LEU A 34 15.71 -9.40 9.92
CA LEU A 34 16.75 -9.78 8.96
C LEU A 34 16.97 -8.71 7.87
N GLY A 35 16.34 -7.53 7.99
CA GLY A 35 16.44 -6.45 7.01
C GLY A 35 15.71 -6.74 5.68
N LYS A 36 14.88 -7.78 5.61
CA LYS A 36 14.11 -8.15 4.41
C LYS A 36 12.73 -7.48 4.41
N PRO A 37 12.09 -7.27 3.23
CA PRO A 37 10.70 -6.82 3.20
C PRO A 37 9.82 -7.73 4.06
N HIS A 38 8.99 -7.13 4.90
CA HIS A 38 8.04 -7.86 5.73
C HIS A 38 6.65 -7.77 5.11
N ILE A 39 6.08 -8.93 4.74
CA ILE A 39 4.72 -9.05 4.22
C ILE A 39 3.82 -9.45 5.37
N LEU A 40 2.70 -8.74 5.56
CA LEU A 40 1.76 -9.02 6.63
C LEU A 40 1.05 -10.36 6.38
N PRO A 41 0.85 -11.21 7.41
CA PRO A 41 0.13 -12.49 7.25
C PRO A 41 -1.30 -12.33 6.73
N SER A 42 -1.96 -11.20 7.02
CA SER A 42 -3.29 -10.87 6.50
C SER A 42 -3.28 -10.63 4.98
N VAL A 43 -2.20 -10.06 4.45
CA VAL A 43 -2.04 -9.79 3.01
C VAL A 43 -1.82 -11.10 2.27
N ILE A 44 -0.95 -11.99 2.78
CA ILE A 44 -0.70 -13.32 2.20
C ILE A 44 -2.01 -14.10 2.05
N LYS A 45 -2.82 -14.17 3.12
CA LYS A 45 -4.12 -14.85 3.10
C LYS A 45 -5.13 -14.21 2.13
N ALA A 46 -5.05 -12.90 1.92
CA ALA A 46 -5.93 -12.21 0.97
C ALA A 46 -5.52 -12.52 -0.47
N GLU A 47 -4.22 -12.58 -0.77
CA GLU A 47 -3.68 -12.95 -2.07
C GLU A 47 -4.04 -14.40 -2.45
N GLU A 48 -3.92 -15.34 -1.50
CA GLU A 48 -4.34 -16.74 -1.70
C GLU A 48 -5.81 -16.81 -2.10
N LYS A 49 -6.71 -16.17 -1.34
CA LYS A 49 -8.14 -16.12 -1.66
C LYS A 49 -8.44 -15.47 -3.01
N LEU A 50 -7.76 -14.36 -3.33
CA LEU A 50 -7.96 -13.68 -4.60
C LEU A 50 -7.53 -14.54 -5.79
N SER A 51 -6.47 -15.34 -5.62
CA SER A 51 -5.98 -16.25 -6.65
C SER A 51 -6.99 -17.38 -6.95
N GLU A 52 -7.71 -17.86 -5.94
CA GLU A 52 -8.76 -18.88 -6.08
C GLU A 52 -10.00 -18.36 -6.83
N LEU A 53 -10.29 -17.06 -6.74
CA LEU A 53 -11.49 -16.45 -7.32
C LEU A 53 -11.41 -16.24 -8.84
N ASN A 54 -10.23 -16.33 -9.45
CA ASN A 54 -10.01 -16.20 -10.90
C ASN A 54 -10.82 -15.07 -11.57
N LEU A 55 -10.71 -13.86 -11.02
CA LEU A 55 -11.45 -12.68 -11.48
C LEU A 55 -11.06 -12.28 -12.92
N ASP A 56 -12.00 -11.69 -13.67
CA ASP A 56 -11.86 -11.24 -15.06
C ASP A 56 -10.88 -10.05 -15.25
N LYS A 57 -10.56 -9.32 -14.17
CA LYS A 57 -9.66 -8.15 -14.13
C LYS A 57 -10.13 -6.98 -15.01
N GLU A 58 -11.44 -6.85 -15.19
CA GLU A 58 -12.05 -5.75 -15.92
C GLU A 58 -11.87 -4.40 -15.20
N TYR A 59 -12.11 -3.32 -15.96
CA TYR A 59 -12.03 -1.96 -15.41
C TYR A 59 -13.06 -1.73 -14.30
N LEU A 60 -12.57 -1.24 -13.15
CA LEU A 60 -13.44 -0.68 -12.14
C LEU A 60 -13.98 0.68 -12.59
N PRO A 61 -15.13 1.12 -12.05
CA PRO A 61 -15.58 2.50 -12.18
C PRO A 61 -14.50 3.48 -11.72
N ILE A 62 -14.58 4.74 -12.16
CA ILE A 62 -13.73 5.84 -11.65
C ILE A 62 -13.75 5.88 -10.13
N SER A 63 -14.88 5.47 -9.54
CA SER A 63 -15.03 5.41 -8.09
C SER A 63 -14.24 4.31 -7.37
N GLY A 64 -13.54 3.46 -8.11
CA GLY A 64 -12.98 2.23 -7.57
C GLY A 64 -14.07 1.28 -7.05
N LEU A 65 -13.65 0.34 -6.21
CA LEU A 65 -14.51 -0.69 -5.63
C LEU A 65 -15.28 -0.13 -4.41
N PRO A 66 -16.62 -0.13 -4.40
CA PRO A 66 -17.42 0.39 -3.28
C PRO A 66 -17.07 -0.24 -1.93
N GLU A 67 -16.80 -1.54 -1.91
CA GLU A 67 -16.43 -2.28 -0.70
C GLU A 67 -15.08 -1.82 -0.16
N PHE A 68 -14.13 -1.52 -1.05
CA PHE A 68 -12.81 -1.00 -0.67
C PHE A 68 -12.91 0.40 -0.06
N THR A 69 -13.64 1.31 -0.73
CA THR A 69 -13.79 2.68 -0.24
C THR A 69 -14.53 2.73 1.10
N ALA A 70 -15.55 1.90 1.29
CA ALA A 70 -16.25 1.77 2.56
C ALA A 70 -15.35 1.21 3.68
N ALA A 71 -14.54 0.18 3.39
CA ALA A 71 -13.59 -0.37 4.34
C ALA A 71 -12.48 0.62 4.70
N ALA A 72 -11.96 1.38 3.72
CA ALA A 72 -10.97 2.42 3.94
C ALA A 72 -11.51 3.56 4.82
N ALA A 73 -12.75 3.98 4.60
CA ALA A 73 -13.39 4.98 5.45
C ALA A 73 -13.54 4.49 6.90
N LYS A 74 -13.95 3.24 7.10
CA LYS A 74 -14.02 2.62 8.43
C LYS A 74 -12.66 2.53 9.11
N LEU A 75 -11.61 2.18 8.37
CA LEU A 75 -10.25 2.14 8.90
C LEU A 75 -9.76 3.54 9.33
N ALA A 76 -10.05 4.57 8.54
CA ALA A 76 -9.60 5.93 8.79
C ALA A 76 -10.35 6.61 9.95
N PHE A 77 -11.67 6.43 10.03
CA PHE A 77 -12.53 7.15 10.99
C PHE A 77 -12.99 6.30 12.17
N GLY A 78 -12.95 4.97 12.06
CA GLY A 78 -13.51 4.04 13.03
C GLY A 78 -15.01 3.84 12.84
N ASP A 79 -15.50 2.63 13.13
CA ASP A 79 -16.88 2.21 12.85
C ASP A 79 -17.96 3.03 13.57
N LYS A 80 -17.61 3.66 14.70
CA LYS A 80 -18.53 4.44 15.55
C LYS A 80 -18.38 5.96 15.38
N SER A 81 -17.59 6.41 14.42
CA SER A 81 -17.44 7.84 14.16
C SER A 81 -18.73 8.43 13.61
N PRO A 82 -19.14 9.65 14.03
CA PRO A 82 -20.23 10.41 13.42
C PRO A 82 -20.12 10.47 11.90
N VAL A 83 -18.90 10.56 11.36
CA VAL A 83 -18.64 10.59 9.90
C VAL A 83 -19.19 9.34 9.21
N ILE A 84 -19.10 8.17 9.85
CA ILE A 84 -19.62 6.91 9.33
C ILE A 84 -21.11 6.76 9.64
N THR A 85 -21.52 7.03 10.88
CA THR A 85 -22.92 6.79 11.32
C THR A 85 -23.92 7.75 10.68
N GLU A 86 -23.50 8.99 10.41
CA GLU A 86 -24.31 10.01 9.75
C GLU A 86 -24.09 10.03 8.22
N LYS A 87 -23.31 9.09 7.68
CA LYS A 87 -23.05 8.93 6.23
C LYS A 87 -22.46 10.19 5.58
N LEU A 88 -21.47 10.79 6.22
CA LEU A 88 -20.82 12.04 5.78
C LEU A 88 -19.58 11.79 4.89
N VAL A 89 -19.29 10.54 4.53
CA VAL A 89 -18.17 10.19 3.65
C VAL A 89 -18.51 10.52 2.20
N ASN A 90 -17.68 11.34 1.56
CA ASN A 90 -17.75 11.60 0.13
C ASN A 90 -16.46 11.11 -0.53
N ILE A 91 -16.58 10.44 -1.68
CA ILE A 91 -15.41 10.02 -2.45
C ILE A 91 -15.28 10.93 -3.66
N THR A 92 -14.19 11.69 -3.69
CA THR A 92 -13.90 12.66 -4.74
C THR A 92 -12.84 12.13 -5.69
N TYR A 93 -13.03 12.40 -6.98
CA TYR A 93 -12.11 12.01 -8.04
C TYR A 93 -11.79 13.26 -8.85
N PHE A 94 -10.52 13.45 -9.18
CA PHE A 94 -10.07 14.46 -10.12
C PHE A 94 -9.78 13.77 -11.45
N ILE A 95 -10.38 14.27 -12.53
CA ILE A 95 -10.09 13.91 -13.92
C ILE A 95 -9.08 14.88 -14.51
#